data_AF-A0A222PAB7-F1
#
_entry.id   AF-A0A222PAB7-F1
#
_cell.length_a   1.000
_cell.length_b   1.000
_cell.length_c   1.000
_cell.angle_alpha   90.00
_cell.angle_beta   90.00
_cell.angle_gamma   90.00
#
_symmetry.space_group_name_H-M   'P 1'
#
loop_
_entity.id
_entity.type
_entity.pdbx_description
1 polymer ?
#
loop_
_entity_poly.entity_id
_entity_poly.type
_entity_poly.pdbx_seq_one_letter_code
_entity_poly.pdbx_strand_id
1 'polypeptide(L)'
;MKNRVKFYGEDKKKDIVLNEFFPRKTVTLAQGEVIKYGQALVYDTTTGKYKKYDSSTPGGKLPKTFYVGADEDVDATTEDVKIQVVRASDIDGKLVVGLTDTDYAALDNLDKYGINVRFDNIEAK
;
A
#
# COMPACT_ATOMS: atom_id res chain seq x y z
N MET A 1 -4.43 -2.32 46.79
CA MET A 1 -3.71 -2.29 45.50
C MET A 1 -4.56 -1.50 44.50
N LYS A 2 -4.08 -0.36 44.00
CA LYS A 2 -4.77 0.40 42.94
C LYS A 2 -4.43 -0.25 41.60
N ASN A 3 -5.34 -1.04 41.03
CA ASN A 3 -5.24 -1.50 39.65
C ASN A 3 -5.25 -0.27 38.74
N ARG A 4 -4.09 0.11 38.22
CA ARG A 4 -3.99 1.06 37.11
C ARG A 4 -4.12 0.23 35.83
N VAL A 5 -5.33 0.17 35.28
CA VAL A 5 -5.52 -0.29 33.91
C VAL A 5 -4.68 0.65 33.03
N LYS A 6 -3.62 0.13 32.39
CA LYS A 6 -2.89 0.88 31.38
C LYS A 6 -3.83 0.99 30.19
N PHE A 7 -4.37 2.19 29.97
CA PHE A 7 -4.93 2.53 28.67
C PHE A 7 -3.73 2.48 27.71
N TYR A 8 -3.62 1.38 26.95
CA TYR A 8 -2.83 1.39 25.73
C TYR A 8 -3.38 2.57 24.93
N GLY A 9 -2.50 3.53 24.59
CA GLY A 9 -2.90 4.69 23.80
C GLY A 9 -3.70 4.20 22.60
N GLU A 10 -4.72 4.95 22.20
CA GLU A 10 -5.44 4.65 20.96
C GLU A 10 -4.39 4.58 19.84
N ASP A 11 -3.99 3.36 19.45
CA ASP A 11 -3.31 3.10 18.18
C ASP A 11 -4.34 3.43 17.11
N LYS A 12 -4.52 4.74 16.84
CA LYS A 12 -5.25 5.21 15.68
C LYS A 12 -4.40 4.80 14.50
N LYS A 13 -4.62 3.56 14.02
CA LYS A 13 -4.11 3.11 12.74
C LYS A 13 -4.68 4.10 11.72
N LYS A 14 -3.86 5.07 11.32
CA LYS A 14 -4.21 6.01 10.27
C LYS A 14 -4.14 5.19 8.99
N ASP A 15 -5.30 4.73 8.55
CA ASP A 15 -5.42 4.04 7.27
C ASP A 15 -4.88 4.97 6.17
N ILE A 16 -4.17 4.41 5.20
CA ILE A 16 -3.76 5.18 4.02
C ILE A 16 -4.98 5.48 3.13
N VAL A 17 -6.06 4.71 3.25
CA VAL A 17 -7.26 4.88 2.43
C VAL A 17 -8.12 5.99 3.01
N LEU A 18 -8.15 7.14 2.34
CA LEU A 18 -8.96 8.29 2.72
C LEU A 18 -10.42 8.12 2.29
N ASN A 19 -10.63 7.58 1.09
CA ASN A 19 -11.96 7.32 0.55
C ASN A 19 -11.91 6.11 -0.40
N GLU A 20 -12.71 5.09 -0.11
CA GLU A 20 -12.74 3.86 -0.90
C GLU A 20 -13.86 3.92 -1.94
N PHE A 21 -13.51 3.96 -3.22
CA PHE A 21 -14.49 3.98 -4.32
C PHE A 21 -14.94 2.58 -4.70
N PHE A 22 -14.02 1.61 -4.63
CA PHE A 22 -14.29 0.21 -4.93
C PHE A 22 -13.66 -0.69 -3.88
N PRO A 23 -14.34 -1.79 -3.50
CA PRO A 23 -13.81 -2.74 -2.53
C PRO A 23 -12.40 -3.23 -2.86
N ARG A 24 -11.56 -3.33 -1.82
CA ARG A 24 -10.24 -3.96 -1.83
C ARG A 24 -10.27 -5.31 -2.55
N LYS A 25 -9.17 -5.65 -3.21
CA LYS A 25 -9.03 -6.89 -3.99
C LYS A 25 -8.00 -7.81 -3.34
N THR A 26 -8.31 -9.11 -3.26
CA THR A 26 -7.32 -10.13 -2.90
C THR A 26 -6.46 -10.49 -4.11
N VAL A 27 -5.13 -10.48 -3.92
CA VAL A 27 -4.13 -10.84 -4.94
C VAL A 27 -3.05 -11.74 -4.34
N THR A 28 -2.16 -12.23 -5.18
CA THR A 28 -1.00 -13.02 -4.74
C THR A 28 0.26 -12.14 -4.74
N LEU A 29 0.92 -12.05 -3.59
CA LEU A 29 2.28 -11.54 -3.44
C LEU A 29 3.26 -12.67 -3.78
N ALA A 30 4.28 -12.36 -4.58
CA ALA A 30 5.27 -13.34 -4.97
C ALA A 30 6.16 -13.76 -3.80
N GLN A 31 6.57 -15.04 -3.81
CA GLN A 31 7.64 -15.52 -2.95
C GLN A 31 8.91 -14.64 -3.09
N GLY A 32 9.57 -14.37 -1.96
CA GLY A 32 10.79 -13.58 -1.84
C GLY A 32 10.56 -12.12 -1.46
N GLU A 33 9.30 -11.69 -1.33
CA GLU A 33 8.95 -10.30 -1.04
C GLU A 33 8.73 -10.07 0.46
N VAL A 34 9.17 -8.92 0.96
CA VAL A 34 8.81 -8.40 2.28
C VAL A 34 8.25 -7.00 2.12
N ILE A 35 7.00 -6.80 2.53
CA ILE A 35 6.25 -5.56 2.30
C ILE A 35 5.62 -5.03 3.59
N LYS A 36 5.33 -3.73 3.60
CA LYS A 36 4.66 -3.04 4.71
C LYS A 36 3.30 -2.53 4.30
N TYR A 37 2.41 -2.26 5.26
CA TYR A 37 1.17 -1.52 5.02
C TYR A 37 1.48 -0.21 4.27
N GLY A 38 0.73 0.06 3.19
CA GLY A 38 1.01 1.20 2.31
C GLY A 38 2.13 1.00 1.29
N GLN A 39 2.73 -0.19 1.18
CA GLN A 39 3.74 -0.47 0.16
C GLN A 39 3.14 -0.41 -1.24
N ALA A 40 3.74 0.40 -2.11
CA ALA A 40 3.47 0.41 -3.54
C ALA A 40 3.90 -0.92 -4.19
N LEU A 41 3.04 -1.48 -5.04
CA LEU A 41 3.24 -2.78 -5.66
C LEU A 41 3.14 -2.71 -7.19
N VAL A 42 3.99 -3.49 -7.87
CA VAL A 42 3.92 -3.73 -9.32
C VAL A 42 3.28 -5.07 -9.61
N TYR A 43 2.60 -5.16 -10.76
CA TYR A 43 2.07 -6.43 -11.26
C TYR A 43 3.04 -7.05 -12.26
N ASP A 44 3.52 -8.26 -11.96
CA ASP A 44 4.34 -9.03 -12.85
C ASP A 44 3.48 -9.87 -13.80
N THR A 45 3.32 -9.39 -15.03
CA THR A 45 2.53 -10.04 -16.09
C THR A 45 2.99 -11.44 -16.46
N THR A 46 4.26 -11.79 -16.22
CA THR A 46 4.79 -13.12 -16.54
C THR A 46 4.34 -14.15 -15.52
N THR A 47 4.32 -13.79 -14.24
CA THR A 47 3.97 -14.69 -13.13
C THR A 47 2.53 -14.54 -12.67
N GLY A 48 1.86 -13.44 -13.01
CA GLY A 48 0.53 -13.09 -12.53
C GLY A 48 0.51 -12.66 -11.05
N LYS A 49 1.66 -12.28 -10.49
CA LYS A 49 1.84 -11.99 -9.07
C LYS A 49 2.27 -10.54 -8.86
N TYR A 50 2.06 -10.04 -7.65
CA TYR A 50 2.52 -8.72 -7.25
C TYR A 50 3.89 -8.81 -6.59
N LYS A 51 4.69 -7.76 -6.80
CA LYS A 51 6.01 -7.57 -6.20
C LYS A 51 6.11 -6.16 -5.65
N LYS A 52 7.05 -5.93 -4.73
CA LYS A 52 7.36 -4.59 -4.25
C LYS A 52 7.76 -3.69 -5.43
N TYR A 53 7.21 -2.49 -5.46
CA TYR A 53 7.69 -1.46 -6.39
C TYR A 53 9.06 -0.96 -5.96
N ASP A 54 9.98 -0.87 -6.91
CA ASP A 54 11.31 -0.32 -6.75
C ASP A 54 11.48 0.88 -7.67
N SER A 55 11.47 2.09 -7.09
CA SER A 55 11.65 3.35 -7.80
C SER A 55 13.09 3.56 -8.30
N SER A 56 14.05 2.78 -7.83
CA SER A 56 15.46 2.93 -8.20
C SER A 56 15.81 2.30 -9.55
N THR A 57 14.89 1.56 -10.17
CA THR A 57 15.09 0.91 -11.48
C THR A 57 14.59 1.81 -12.62
N PRO A 58 15.46 2.51 -13.38
CA PRO A 58 15.04 3.40 -14.45
C PRO A 58 14.35 2.62 -15.58
N GLY A 59 13.16 3.06 -15.99
CA GLY A 59 12.33 2.33 -16.97
C GLY A 59 11.70 1.04 -16.42
N GLY A 60 11.77 0.81 -15.10
CA GLY A 60 11.11 -0.30 -14.43
C GLY A 60 9.58 -0.25 -14.52
N LYS A 61 8.93 -1.35 -14.15
CA LYS A 61 7.45 -1.42 -14.12
C LYS A 61 6.91 -0.40 -13.13
N LEU A 62 5.93 0.40 -13.54
CA LEU A 62 5.26 1.37 -12.69
C LEU A 62 4.27 0.69 -11.72
N PRO A 63 4.06 1.25 -10.52
CA PRO A 63 3.19 0.65 -9.51
C PRO A 63 1.73 0.67 -9.97
N LYS A 64 0.98 -0.35 -9.57
CA LYS A 64 -0.44 -0.49 -9.92
C LYS A 64 -1.39 -0.38 -8.74
N THR A 65 -0.87 -0.48 -7.51
CA THR A 65 -1.69 -0.52 -6.29
C THR A 65 -0.81 -0.39 -5.03
N PHE A 66 -1.46 -0.39 -3.86
CA PHE A 66 -0.86 -0.42 -2.53
C PHE A 66 -1.36 -1.61 -1.72
N TYR A 67 -0.51 -2.16 -0.85
CA TYR A 67 -0.92 -3.14 0.15
C TYR A 67 -1.73 -2.49 1.28
N VAL A 68 -2.90 -3.06 1.57
CA VAL A 68 -3.86 -2.58 2.58
C VAL A 68 -4.50 -3.74 3.37
N GLY A 69 -3.70 -4.76 3.69
CA GLY A 69 -4.14 -5.91 4.49
C GLY A 69 -4.22 -5.63 5.99
N ALA A 70 -4.59 -6.65 6.77
CA ALA A 70 -4.70 -6.51 8.22
C ALA A 70 -3.33 -6.29 8.89
N ASP A 71 -2.31 -7.00 8.40
CA ASP A 71 -0.96 -7.01 8.96
C ASP A 71 -0.20 -5.73 8.61
N GLU A 72 0.70 -5.30 9.51
CA GLU A 72 1.57 -4.15 9.26
C GLU A 72 2.74 -4.51 8.35
N ASP A 73 3.26 -5.73 8.48
CA ASP A 73 4.31 -6.31 7.65
C ASP A 73 3.85 -7.67 7.14
N VAL A 74 4.17 -7.99 5.88
CA VAL A 74 3.95 -9.31 5.29
C VAL A 74 5.29 -9.86 4.83
N ASP A 75 5.61 -11.05 5.33
CA ASP A 75 6.79 -11.82 4.94
C ASP A 75 6.36 -12.97 4.02
N ALA A 76 6.70 -12.83 2.73
CA ALA A 76 6.51 -13.87 1.72
C ALA A 76 7.85 -14.51 1.32
N THR A 77 8.88 -14.51 2.17
CA THR A 77 10.21 -15.01 1.83
C THR A 77 10.21 -16.48 1.41
N THR A 78 9.38 -17.31 2.05
CA THR A 78 9.38 -18.77 1.85
C THR A 78 8.33 -19.28 0.87
N GLU A 79 7.22 -18.55 0.69
CA GLU A 79 6.13 -18.95 -0.20
C GLU A 79 5.32 -17.75 -0.70
N ASP A 80 4.47 -17.96 -1.72
CA ASP A 80 3.52 -16.95 -2.16
C ASP A 80 2.46 -16.67 -1.09
N VAL A 81 2.11 -15.41 -0.89
CA VAL A 81 1.13 -15.01 0.15
C VAL A 81 -0.07 -14.32 -0.48
N LYS A 82 -1.28 -14.58 0.04
CA LYS A 82 -2.48 -13.83 -0.35
C LYS A 82 -2.56 -12.54 0.45
N ILE A 83 -2.69 -11.42 -0.26
CA ILE A 83 -2.75 -10.09 0.35
C ILE A 83 -3.95 -9.31 -0.19
N GLN A 84 -4.38 -8.28 0.55
CA GLN A 84 -5.37 -7.32 0.09
C GLN A 84 -4.70 -6.05 -0.44
N VAL A 85 -5.20 -5.55 -1.57
CA VAL A 85 -4.67 -4.35 -2.23
C VAL A 85 -5.79 -3.39 -2.61
N VAL A 86 -5.42 -2.12 -2.80
CA VAL A 86 -6.33 -1.06 -3.25
C VAL A 86 -6.79 -1.34 -4.68
N ARG A 87 -8.09 -1.13 -4.95
CA ARG A 87 -8.63 -1.19 -6.31
C ARG A 87 -8.76 0.19 -6.93
N ALA A 88 -9.44 1.10 -6.25
CA ALA A 88 -9.61 2.50 -6.62
C ALA A 88 -10.04 3.27 -5.37
N SER A 89 -9.30 4.30 -5.00
CA SER A 89 -9.45 5.05 -3.74
C SER A 89 -8.68 6.36 -3.79
N ASP A 90 -9.06 7.31 -2.93
CA ASP A 90 -8.15 8.38 -2.53
C ASP A 90 -7.20 7.85 -1.45
N ILE A 91 -5.90 8.11 -1.58
CA ILE A 91 -4.83 7.59 -0.72
C ILE A 91 -4.04 8.74 -0.08
N ASP A 92 -3.75 8.65 1.21
CA ASP A 92 -2.83 9.55 1.93
C ASP A 92 -1.38 9.24 1.55
N GLY A 93 -0.81 10.10 0.71
CA GLY A 93 0.56 10.00 0.22
C GLY A 93 1.64 10.13 1.30
N LYS A 94 1.31 10.59 2.51
CA LYS A 94 2.28 10.68 3.61
C LYS A 94 2.53 9.34 4.29
N LEU A 95 1.60 8.40 4.13
CA LEU A 95 1.63 7.10 4.78
C LEU A 95 2.00 5.97 3.81
N VAL A 96 2.06 6.24 2.51
CA VAL A 96 2.51 5.23 1.53
C VAL A 96 4.01 5.01 1.61
N VAL A 97 4.43 3.82 1.17
CA VAL A 97 5.83 3.40 1.16
C VAL A 97 6.27 3.09 -0.27
N GLY A 98 7.43 3.61 -0.64
CA GLY A 98 8.03 3.40 -1.96
C GLY A 98 7.66 4.44 -3.03
N LEU A 99 7.00 5.53 -2.63
CA LEU A 99 6.67 6.66 -3.49
C LEU A 99 6.85 7.99 -2.74
N THR A 100 7.13 9.03 -3.51
CA THR A 100 7.25 10.43 -3.11
C THR A 100 6.38 11.32 -3.98
N ASP A 101 6.18 12.57 -3.58
CA ASP A 101 5.41 13.57 -4.33
C ASP A 101 6.08 13.99 -5.66
N THR A 102 7.35 13.60 -5.85
CA THR A 102 8.11 13.83 -7.09
C THR A 102 8.09 12.65 -8.08
N ASP A 103 7.51 11.50 -7.70
CA ASP A 103 7.45 10.31 -8.55
C ASP A 103 6.32 10.40 -9.60
N TYR A 104 6.30 11.47 -10.40
CA TYR A 104 5.18 11.82 -11.29
C TYR A 104 4.72 10.68 -12.20
N ALA A 105 5.65 9.94 -12.82
CA ALA A 105 5.30 8.83 -13.70
C ALA A 105 4.58 7.68 -12.96
N ALA A 106 4.93 7.45 -11.70
CA ALA A 106 4.29 6.44 -10.87
C ALA A 106 2.90 6.90 -10.41
N LEU A 107 2.78 8.18 -10.01
CA LEU A 107 1.51 8.81 -9.63
C LEU A 107 0.52 8.83 -10.81
N ASP A 108 0.94 9.30 -11.98
CA ASP A 108 0.15 9.29 -13.22
C ASP A 108 -0.31 7.88 -13.60
N ASN A 109 0.51 6.86 -13.30
CA ASN A 109 0.14 5.49 -13.58
C ASN A 109 -0.93 4.96 -12.60
N LEU A 110 -0.87 5.35 -11.33
CA LEU A 110 -1.87 5.00 -10.31
C LEU A 110 -3.22 5.67 -10.60
N ASP A 111 -3.20 6.92 -11.06
CA ASP A 111 -4.42 7.66 -11.46
C ASP A 111 -5.19 6.94 -12.58
N LYS A 112 -4.49 6.29 -13.52
CA LYS A 112 -5.13 5.47 -14.58
C LYS A 112 -5.91 4.28 -14.02
N TYR A 113 -5.58 3.83 -12.81
CA TYR A 113 -6.31 2.76 -12.10
C TYR A 113 -7.35 3.32 -11.11
N GLY A 114 -7.57 4.64 -11.08
CA GLY A 114 -8.49 5.30 -10.15
C GLY A 114 -7.97 5.34 -8.71
N ILE A 115 -6.65 5.31 -8.53
CA ILE A 115 -5.98 5.43 -7.24
C ILE A 115 -5.31 6.80 -7.20
N ASN A 116 -5.97 7.76 -6.55
CA ASN A 116 -5.47 9.13 -6.48
C ASN A 116 -4.64 9.31 -5.20
N VAL A 117 -3.33 9.50 -5.33
CA VAL A 117 -2.44 9.70 -4.18
C VAL A 117 -2.32 11.18 -3.86
N ARG A 118 -2.64 11.54 -2.62
CA ARG A 118 -2.78 12.91 -2.16
C ARG A 118 -1.72 13.24 -1.13
N PHE A 119 -0.84 14.18 -1.45
CA PHE A 119 0.21 14.66 -0.55
C PHE A 119 -0.18 15.99 0.14
N ASP A 120 -1.32 16.56 -0.23
CA ASP A 120 -1.88 17.72 0.43
C ASP A 120 -2.35 17.38 1.86
N ASN A 121 -2.30 18.36 2.77
CA ASN A 121 -2.66 18.23 4.18
C ASN A 121 -4.18 18.04 4.38
N ILE A 122 -4.80 17.07 3.73
CA ILE A 122 -6.20 16.72 3.99
C ILE A 122 -6.21 15.85 5.25
N GLU A 123 -6.54 16.45 6.39
CA GLU A 123 -6.96 15.66 7.55
C GLU A 123 -8.21 14.88 7.16
N ALA A 124 -8.16 13.54 7.25
CA ALA A 124 -9.32 12.69 7.10
C ALA A 124 -10.41 13.18 8.08
N LYS A 125 -11.55 13.61 7.55
CA LYS A 125 -12.69 14.06 8.35
C LYS A 125 -13.40 12.89 9.04
#